data_AF-A0A355QFG9-F1
#
_entry.id   AF-A0A355QFG9-F1
#
_cell.length_a   1.000
_cell.length_b   1.000
_cell.length_c   1.000
_cell.angle_alpha   90.00
_cell.angle_beta   90.00
_cell.angle_gamma   90.00
#
_symmetry.space_group_name_H-M   'P 1'
#
loop_
_entity.id
_entity.type
_entity.pdbx_description
1 polymer ?
#
loop_
_entity_poly.entity_id
_entity_poly.type
_entity_poly.pdbx_seq_one_letter_code
_entity_poly.pdbx_strand_id
1 'polypeptide(L)'
;VAEAADEPSNFQVLYPDEMSLRDKVRTVAIKVYGADGAEFSPAANKQIDTYEANGFGNLPVCIAKTHLSLSSNPALKGAPTGWTLPVREVRASVGAGFVYPICGDMRTMPGLGKTPGAAGIDIDEHGEIVGLS
;
A
#
# COMPACT_ATOMS: atom_id res chain seq x y z
N VAL A 1 26.05 -5.24 8.10
CA VAL A 1 24.96 -4.72 8.97
C VAL A 1 25.51 -4.17 10.26
N ALA A 2 26.29 -4.93 11.03
CA ALA A 2 26.94 -4.43 12.24
C ALA A 2 27.75 -3.14 11.97
N GLU A 3 28.64 -3.15 10.97
CA GLU A 3 29.44 -1.96 10.62
C GLU A 3 28.58 -0.75 10.21
N ALA A 4 27.53 -0.93 9.41
CA ALA A 4 26.64 0.15 8.98
C ALA A 4 25.78 0.72 10.13
N ALA A 5 25.60 -0.02 11.23
CA ALA A 5 24.87 0.44 12.40
C ALA A 5 25.73 1.37 13.29
N ASP A 6 27.05 1.29 13.17
CA ASP A 6 28.00 2.14 13.88
C ASP A 6 28.19 3.50 13.16
N GLU A 7 27.70 3.63 11.92
CA GLU A 7 27.70 4.88 11.18
C GLU A 7 26.63 5.85 11.71
N PRO A 8 26.93 7.16 11.82
CA PRO A 8 25.95 8.16 12.25
C PRO A 8 24.80 8.25 11.25
N SER A 9 23.56 8.18 11.76
CA SER A 9 22.34 8.33 10.95
C SER A 9 21.58 9.61 11.31
N ASN A 10 20.99 10.25 10.29
CA ASN A 10 20.10 11.40 10.45
C ASN A 10 18.70 11.04 9.94
N PHE A 11 18.03 10.14 10.67
CA PHE A 11 16.70 9.68 10.29
C PHE A 11 15.69 10.83 10.35
N GLN A 12 14.89 10.93 9.28
CA GLN A 12 13.76 11.85 9.19
C GLN A 12 12.57 11.11 8.57
N VAL A 13 11.38 11.40 9.08
CA VAL A 13 10.14 10.95 8.43
C VAL A 13 9.92 11.70 7.13
N LEU A 14 9.24 11.05 6.17
CA LEU A 14 9.13 11.57 4.80
C LEU A 14 8.30 12.86 4.70
N TYR A 15 7.32 13.02 5.58
CA TYR A 15 6.40 14.15 5.65
C TYR A 15 5.99 14.42 7.10
N PRO A 16 5.60 15.67 7.44
CA PRO A 16 5.00 16.03 8.73
C PRO A 16 3.53 15.61 8.82
N ASP A 17 3.02 15.44 10.04
CA ASP A 17 1.66 14.94 10.29
C ASP A 17 0.57 15.95 9.87
N GLU A 18 0.86 17.25 9.88
CA GLU A 18 -0.07 18.32 9.52
C GLU A 18 -0.28 18.45 8.00
N MET A 19 0.51 17.71 7.19
CA MET A 19 0.34 17.68 5.75
C MET A 19 -1.03 17.10 5.37
N SER A 20 -1.70 17.71 4.37
CA SER A 20 -2.99 17.20 3.88
C SER A 20 -2.88 15.75 3.42
N LEU A 21 -3.98 14.97 3.47
CA LEU A 21 -3.96 13.58 3.03
C LEU A 21 -3.57 13.47 1.55
N ARG A 22 -3.99 14.42 0.72
CA ARG A 22 -3.63 14.48 -0.71
C ARG A 22 -2.13 14.67 -0.88
N ASP A 23 -1.53 15.58 -0.12
CA ASP A 23 -0.11 15.89 -0.23
C ASP A 23 0.77 14.79 0.37
N LYS A 24 0.30 14.11 1.42
CA LYS A 24 0.96 12.89 1.95
C LYS A 24 1.04 11.82 0.85
N VAL A 25 -0.07 11.54 0.18
CA VAL A 25 -0.11 10.57 -0.93
C VAL A 25 0.79 10.99 -2.09
N ARG A 26 0.72 12.26 -2.53
CA ARG A 26 1.61 12.81 -3.58
C ARG A 26 3.07 12.74 -3.19
N THR A 27 3.41 13.04 -1.95
CA THR A 27 4.78 12.99 -1.43
C THR A 27 5.35 11.57 -1.53
N VAL A 28 4.58 10.55 -1.12
CA VAL A 28 4.99 9.15 -1.29
C VAL A 28 5.13 8.80 -2.77
N ALA A 29 4.16 9.18 -3.61
CA ALA A 29 4.17 8.89 -5.04
C ALA A 29 5.43 9.44 -5.74
N ILE A 30 5.78 10.70 -5.46
CA ILE A 30 6.91 11.37 -6.10
C ILE A 30 8.24 10.91 -5.50
N LYS A 31 8.40 10.99 -4.17
CA LYS A 31 9.70 10.78 -3.51
C LYS A 31 10.09 9.31 -3.38
N VAL A 32 9.12 8.39 -3.28
CA VAL A 32 9.39 6.96 -3.07
C VAL A 32 9.22 6.16 -4.36
N TYR A 33 8.18 6.45 -5.15
CA TYR A 33 7.87 5.65 -6.34
C TYR A 33 8.40 6.26 -7.65
N GLY A 34 8.78 7.53 -7.67
CA GLY A 34 9.23 8.22 -8.89
C GLY A 34 8.08 8.52 -9.86
N ALA A 35 6.86 8.67 -9.36
CA ALA A 35 5.73 9.16 -10.14
C ALA A 35 5.82 10.67 -10.37
N ASP A 36 5.20 11.17 -11.43
CA ASP A 36 5.08 12.61 -11.69
C ASP A 36 4.06 13.26 -10.71
N GLY A 37 3.18 12.46 -10.12
CA GLY A 37 2.19 12.89 -9.15
C GLY A 37 1.19 11.80 -8.78
N ALA A 38 0.06 12.23 -8.23
CA ALA A 38 -1.08 11.37 -7.93
C ALA A 38 -2.39 12.03 -8.42
N GLU A 39 -3.24 11.21 -9.03
CA GLU A 39 -4.56 11.58 -9.53
C GLU A 39 -5.63 10.91 -8.69
N PHE A 40 -6.64 11.67 -8.27
CA PHE A 40 -7.68 11.21 -7.37
C PHE A 40 -9.01 11.17 -8.10
N SER A 41 -9.67 10.01 -8.07
CA SER A 41 -11.03 9.89 -8.59
C SER A 41 -11.98 10.82 -7.83
N PRO A 42 -13.17 11.14 -8.39
CA PRO A 42 -14.19 11.90 -7.67
C PRO A 42 -14.60 11.24 -6.34
N ALA A 43 -14.65 9.91 -6.31
CA ALA A 43 -14.96 9.15 -5.09
C ALA A 43 -13.86 9.30 -4.04
N ALA A 44 -12.59 9.16 -4.46
CA ALA A 44 -11.43 9.34 -3.58
C ALA A 44 -11.36 10.76 -3.01
N ASN A 45 -11.60 11.79 -3.82
CA ASN A 45 -11.65 13.17 -3.35
C ASN A 45 -12.71 13.37 -2.26
N LYS A 46 -13.95 12.92 -2.50
CA LYS A 46 -15.03 13.02 -1.53
C LYS A 46 -14.71 12.28 -0.21
N GLN A 47 -14.08 11.10 -0.30
CA GLN A 47 -13.67 10.33 0.87
C GLN A 47 -12.59 11.07 1.67
N ILE A 48 -11.57 11.63 0.99
CA ILE A 48 -10.52 12.42 1.64
C ILE A 48 -11.12 13.63 2.36
N ASP A 49 -11.98 14.41 1.68
CA ASP A 49 -12.62 15.59 2.28
C ASP A 49 -13.42 15.21 3.52
N THR A 50 -14.12 14.08 3.46
CA THR A 50 -14.87 13.54 4.60
C THR A 50 -13.92 13.19 5.75
N TYR A 51 -12.80 12.53 5.49
CA TYR A 51 -11.86 12.13 6.54
C TYR A 51 -11.16 13.34 7.17
N GLU A 52 -10.77 14.33 6.39
CA GLU A 52 -10.19 15.58 6.90
C GLU A 52 -11.20 16.33 7.77
N ALA A 53 -12.46 16.45 7.32
CA ALA A 53 -13.52 17.10 8.10
C ALA A 53 -13.86 16.39 9.42
N ASN A 54 -13.66 15.06 9.48
CA ASN A 54 -13.86 14.27 10.70
C ASN A 54 -12.63 14.22 11.61
N GLY A 55 -11.59 15.01 11.33
CA GLY A 55 -10.38 15.09 12.17
C GLY A 55 -9.35 13.98 11.92
N PHE A 56 -9.49 13.20 10.84
CA PHE A 56 -8.54 12.14 10.48
C PHE A 56 -7.46 12.59 9.50
N GLY A 57 -7.39 13.89 9.18
CA GLY A 57 -6.42 14.44 8.23
C GLY A 57 -4.95 14.29 8.66
N ASN A 58 -4.71 14.26 9.97
CA ASN A 58 -3.36 14.15 10.52
C ASN A 58 -2.85 12.70 10.56
N LEU A 59 -3.69 11.71 10.26
CA LEU A 59 -3.25 10.32 10.22
C LEU A 59 -2.23 10.09 9.08
N PRO A 60 -1.27 9.17 9.25
CA PRO A 60 -0.36 8.75 8.20
C PRO A 60 -1.11 8.01 7.09
N VAL A 61 -0.46 7.92 5.91
CA VAL A 61 -0.99 7.21 4.75
C VAL A 61 -0.30 5.86 4.52
N CYS A 62 -1.08 4.83 4.22
CA CYS A 62 -0.61 3.50 3.82
C CYS A 62 -1.05 3.20 2.39
N ILE A 63 -0.14 3.30 1.41
CA ILE A 63 -0.52 3.19 -0.01
C ILE A 63 -0.75 1.73 -0.40
N ALA A 64 -1.97 1.39 -0.80
CA ALA A 64 -2.32 0.06 -1.28
C ALA A 64 -2.21 0.01 -2.81
N LYS A 65 -1.05 -0.42 -3.33
CA LYS A 65 -0.78 -0.63 -4.77
C LYS A 65 -0.13 -1.99 -5.05
N THR A 66 -0.05 -2.39 -6.33
CA THR A 66 0.68 -3.60 -6.71
C THR A 66 2.11 -3.61 -6.17
N HIS A 67 2.57 -4.74 -5.62
CA HIS A 67 3.94 -4.90 -5.12
C HIS A 67 4.94 -5.27 -6.23
N LEU A 68 4.45 -5.56 -7.44
CA LEU A 68 5.25 -6.07 -8.56
C LEU A 68 5.96 -4.99 -9.37
N SER A 69 5.76 -3.72 -9.03
CA SER A 69 6.31 -2.54 -9.71
C SER A 69 6.41 -1.38 -8.73
N LEU A 70 7.27 -0.40 -8.97
CA LEU A 70 7.17 0.92 -8.30
C LEU A 70 5.92 1.68 -8.77
N SER A 71 5.46 1.45 -10.00
CA SER A 71 4.21 2.03 -10.52
C SER A 71 2.95 1.29 -10.06
N SER A 72 1.77 1.80 -10.41
CA SER A 72 0.51 1.08 -10.23
C SER A 72 0.33 -0.08 -11.23
N ASN A 73 1.15 -0.17 -12.27
CA ASN A 73 1.08 -1.20 -13.29
C ASN A 73 2.14 -2.31 -13.05
N PRO A 74 1.74 -3.57 -12.78
CA PRO A 74 2.68 -4.65 -12.50
C PRO A 74 3.62 -4.99 -13.65
N ALA A 75 3.29 -4.60 -14.89
CA ALA A 75 4.13 -4.86 -16.06
C ALA A 75 5.33 -3.91 -16.18
N LEU A 76 5.27 -2.71 -15.59
CA LEU A 76 6.36 -1.74 -15.63
C LEU A 76 7.45 -2.12 -14.62
N LYS A 77 8.62 -2.54 -15.09
CA LYS A 77 9.73 -3.02 -14.24
C LYS A 77 10.84 -1.96 -14.10
N GLY A 78 11.72 -2.18 -13.12
CA GLY A 78 12.82 -1.26 -12.83
C GLY A 78 12.35 0.03 -12.15
N ALA A 79 12.89 1.17 -12.57
CA ALA A 79 12.53 2.51 -12.09
C ALA A 79 11.74 3.29 -13.17
N PRO A 80 10.43 3.02 -13.32
CA PRO A 80 9.62 3.68 -14.35
C PRO A 80 9.44 5.18 -14.05
N THR A 81 9.40 5.99 -15.10
CA THR A 81 9.16 7.44 -15.08
C THR A 81 7.99 7.80 -15.98
N GLY A 82 7.49 9.04 -15.93
CA GLY A 82 6.42 9.50 -16.82
C GLY A 82 5.04 8.89 -16.50
N TRP A 83 4.78 8.56 -15.24
CA TRP A 83 3.54 7.93 -14.81
C TRP A 83 2.96 8.62 -13.58
N THR A 84 1.63 8.58 -13.46
CA THR A 84 0.88 9.16 -12.33
C THR A 84 0.25 8.06 -11.51
N LEU A 85 0.28 8.18 -10.18
CA LEU A 85 -0.37 7.22 -9.29
C LEU A 85 -1.90 7.42 -9.31
N PRO A 86 -2.70 6.47 -9.83
CA PRO A 86 -4.15 6.58 -9.81
C PRO A 86 -4.69 6.15 -8.44
N VAL A 87 -5.46 7.01 -7.79
CA VAL A 87 -6.14 6.74 -6.52
C VAL A 87 -7.63 6.61 -6.78
N ARG A 88 -8.14 5.38 -6.65
CA ARG A 88 -9.52 5.05 -7.03
C ARG A 88 -10.50 5.25 -5.89
N GLU A 89 -10.10 4.85 -4.69
CA GLU A 89 -10.86 5.02 -3.44
C GLU A 89 -9.88 5.20 -2.29
N VAL A 90 -10.37 5.74 -1.17
CA VAL A 90 -9.62 5.94 0.06
C VAL A 90 -10.46 5.41 1.22
N ARG A 91 -9.80 4.71 2.14
CA ARG A 91 -10.43 4.15 3.34
C ARG A 91 -9.65 4.56 4.58
N ALA A 92 -10.31 4.62 5.72
CA ALA A 92 -9.67 4.93 7.01
C ALA A 92 -9.75 3.72 7.94
N SER A 93 -8.59 3.30 8.47
CA SER A 93 -8.48 2.32 9.54
C SER A 93 -8.22 3.06 10.85
N VAL A 94 -9.25 3.72 11.37
CA VAL A 94 -9.11 4.66 12.51
C VAL A 94 -8.55 3.97 13.77
N GLY A 95 -8.98 2.73 14.05
CA GLY A 95 -8.44 1.97 15.19
C GLY A 95 -6.94 1.64 15.07
N ALA A 96 -6.44 1.47 13.84
CA ALA A 96 -5.02 1.28 13.57
C ALA A 96 -4.26 2.60 13.36
N GLY A 97 -4.97 3.73 13.26
CA GLY A 97 -4.38 5.06 13.14
C GLY A 97 -3.83 5.40 11.76
N PHE A 98 -4.44 4.96 10.65
CA PHE A 98 -4.00 5.36 9.30
C PHE A 98 -5.13 5.45 8.27
N VAL A 99 -4.87 6.20 7.19
CA VAL A 99 -5.70 6.27 5.99
C VAL A 99 -5.00 5.53 4.86
N TYR A 100 -5.69 4.73 4.07
CA TYR A 100 -5.09 3.98 2.97
C TYR A 100 -5.81 4.21 1.65
N PRO A 101 -5.14 4.84 0.66
CA PRO A 101 -5.64 4.90 -0.70
C PRO A 101 -5.44 3.56 -1.41
N ILE A 102 -6.44 3.14 -2.18
CA ILE A 102 -6.39 1.97 -3.05
C ILE A 102 -6.05 2.44 -4.46
N CYS A 103 -4.90 1.99 -4.95
CA CYS A 103 -4.28 2.42 -6.18
C CYS A 103 -4.22 1.28 -7.20
N GLY A 104 -4.81 1.51 -8.38
CA GLY A 104 -4.96 0.49 -9.41
C GLY A 104 -5.90 -0.65 -9.00
N ASP A 105 -5.77 -1.79 -9.68
CA ASP A 105 -6.58 -2.97 -9.45
C ASP A 105 -5.97 -3.86 -8.35
N MET A 106 -6.28 -3.52 -7.09
CA MET A 106 -5.92 -4.34 -5.94
C MET A 106 -7.13 -5.13 -5.42
N ARG A 107 -6.94 -6.43 -5.19
CA ARG A 107 -7.93 -7.32 -4.58
C ARG A 107 -7.73 -7.37 -3.07
N THR A 108 -8.78 -7.09 -2.30
CA THR A 108 -8.79 -7.23 -0.83
C THR A 108 -9.32 -8.60 -0.38
N MET A 109 -9.85 -9.41 -1.31
CA MET A 109 -10.35 -10.75 -1.05
C MET A 109 -9.82 -11.68 -2.15
N PRO A 110 -8.79 -12.50 -1.87
CA PRO A 110 -8.32 -13.48 -2.83
C PRO A 110 -9.33 -14.62 -2.96
N GLY A 111 -9.50 -15.13 -4.18
CA GLY A 111 -10.26 -16.35 -4.44
C GLY A 111 -9.36 -17.58 -4.39
N LEU A 112 -9.96 -18.77 -4.37
CA LEU A 112 -9.25 -20.03 -4.51
C LEU A 112 -8.75 -20.23 -5.96
N GLY A 113 -7.63 -20.93 -6.11
CA GLY A 113 -7.13 -21.37 -7.42
C GLY A 113 -8.02 -22.46 -8.03
N LYS A 114 -7.77 -22.78 -9.31
CA LYS A 114 -8.50 -23.85 -10.02
C LYS A 114 -8.44 -25.19 -9.29
N THR A 115 -7.29 -25.51 -8.71
CA THR A 115 -7.08 -26.67 -7.83
C THR A 115 -6.67 -26.13 -6.46
N PRO A 116 -7.59 -26.01 -5.49
CA PRO A 116 -7.27 -25.52 -4.16
C PRO A 116 -6.26 -26.43 -3.46
N GLY A 117 -5.25 -25.85 -2.80
CA GLY A 117 -4.27 -26.63 -2.03
C GLY A 117 -4.93 -27.52 -0.97
N ALA A 118 -6.09 -27.11 -0.45
CA ALA A 118 -6.92 -27.90 0.45
C ALA A 118 -7.28 -29.31 -0.05
N ALA A 119 -7.32 -29.53 -1.37
CA ALA A 119 -7.60 -30.86 -1.93
C ALA A 119 -6.45 -31.87 -1.71
N GLY A 120 -5.24 -31.40 -1.38
CA GLY A 120 -4.08 -32.24 -1.08
C GLY A 120 -3.65 -32.23 0.38
N ILE A 121 -4.37 -31.53 1.26
CA ILE A 121 -4.09 -31.50 2.70
C ILE A 121 -4.74 -32.73 3.34
N ASP A 122 -3.95 -33.50 4.09
CA ASP A 122 -4.43 -34.66 4.85
C ASP A 122 -3.57 -34.91 6.10
N ILE A 123 -3.95 -35.91 6.89
CA ILE A 123 -3.18 -36.44 8.02
C ILE A 123 -2.90 -37.92 7.75
N ASP A 124 -1.62 -38.31 7.79
CA ASP A 124 -1.22 -39.69 7.52
C ASP A 124 -1.47 -40.64 8.71
N GLU A 125 -1.08 -41.91 8.55
CA GLU A 125 -1.25 -42.95 9.57
C GLU A 125 -0.43 -42.74 10.85
N HIS A 126 0.60 -41.89 10.80
CA HIS A 126 1.43 -41.50 11.94
C HIS A 126 0.92 -40.22 12.62
N GLY A 127 -0.16 -39.62 12.10
CA GLY A 127 -0.67 -38.35 12.59
C GLY A 127 0.10 -37.15 12.06
N GLU A 128 0.92 -37.31 11.02
CA GLU A 128 1.68 -36.23 10.41
C GLU A 128 0.85 -35.52 9.32
N ILE A 129 0.97 -34.20 9.27
CA ILE A 129 0.25 -33.39 8.28
C ILE A 129 0.98 -33.48 6.94
N VAL A 130 0.26 -33.85 5.89
CA VAL A 130 0.75 -33.87 4.50
C VAL A 130 0.08 -32.79 3.66
N GLY A 131 0.79 -32.24 2.67
CA GLY A 131 0.26 -31.24 1.74
C GLY A 131 0.08 -29.82 2.28
N LEU A 132 0.57 -29.53 3.50
CA LEU A 132 0.55 -28.21 4.14
C LEU A 132 1.95 -27.54 4.15
N SER A 133 2.62 -27.44 3.00
CA SER A 133 3.82 -26.60 2.79
C SER A 133 4.23 -26.55 1.33
#